data_AF-A0A2N6A4E5-F1
#
_entry.id   AF-A0A2N6A4E5-F1
#
_cell.length_a   1.000
_cell.length_b   1.000
_cell.length_c   1.000
_cell.angle_alpha   90.00
_cell.angle_beta   90.00
_cell.angle_gamma   90.00
#
_symmetry.space_group_name_H-M   'P 1'
#
loop_
_entity.id
_entity.type
_entity.pdbx_description
1 polymer ?
#
loop_
_entity_poly.entity_id
_entity_poly.type
_entity_poly.pdbx_seq_one_letter_code
_entity_poly.pdbx_strand_id
1 'polypeptide(L)'
;MFKINKSMEDVIQNFVDELVKKAGIDNMPEDLKNEQLEMLKAQVEQRLGIMAVSELDEAGVAAFEKFMADNKTPDPKAMMEFFNTHISDFEKKVEDTLIKFGQEFIQGVANLKNTKLNE
;
A
#
# COMPACT_ATOMS: atom_id res chain seq x y z
N MET A 1 -11.65 20.37 16.51
CA MET A 1 -10.58 19.35 16.59
C MET A 1 -10.97 18.19 15.68
N PHE A 2 -10.40 18.10 14.48
CA PHE A 2 -10.63 16.98 13.58
C PHE A 2 -9.51 15.96 13.81
N LYS A 3 -9.79 14.92 14.60
CA LYS A 3 -8.94 13.73 14.65
C LYS A 3 -9.23 12.96 13.36
N ILE A 4 -8.43 13.19 12.34
CA ILE A 4 -8.47 12.38 11.13
C ILE A 4 -7.79 11.05 11.51
N ASN A 5 -8.57 10.10 12.04
CA ASN A 5 -8.20 8.70 12.03
C ASN A 5 -8.28 8.24 10.57
N LYS A 6 -7.24 8.50 9.77
CA LYS A 6 -7.14 7.95 8.41
C LYS A 6 -6.98 6.44 8.54
N SER A 7 -7.86 5.68 7.91
CA SER A 7 -7.68 4.23 7.81
C SER A 7 -6.50 3.93 6.88
N MET A 8 -5.95 2.71 6.94
CA MET A 8 -4.95 2.28 5.97
C MET A 8 -5.50 2.38 4.53
N GLU A 9 -6.78 2.08 4.36
CA GLU A 9 -7.48 2.21 3.09
C GLU A 9 -7.45 3.65 2.56
N ASP A 10 -7.67 4.66 3.41
CA ASP A 10 -7.56 6.07 3.01
C ASP A 10 -6.13 6.44 2.61
N VAL A 11 -5.12 5.91 3.31
CA VAL A 11 -3.70 6.17 2.99
C VAL A 11 -3.34 5.58 1.63
N ILE A 12 -3.73 4.33 1.40
CA ILE A 12 -3.49 3.61 0.14
C ILE A 12 -4.24 4.29 -1.01
N GLN A 13 -5.50 4.65 -0.82
CA GLN A 13 -6.30 5.36 -1.82
C GLN A 13 -5.61 6.67 -2.25
N ASN A 14 -5.27 7.52 -1.30
CA ASN A 14 -4.61 8.81 -1.60
C ASN A 14 -3.28 8.61 -2.31
N PHE A 15 -2.48 7.63 -1.87
CA PHE A 15 -1.20 7.32 -2.49
C PHE A 15 -1.37 6.86 -3.96
N VAL A 16 -2.29 5.94 -4.21
CA VAL A 16 -2.55 5.41 -5.56
C VAL A 16 -3.10 6.50 -6.48
N ASP A 17 -3.98 7.37 -5.99
CA ASP A 17 -4.50 8.51 -6.76
C ASP A 17 -3.40 9.50 -7.16
N GLU A 18 -2.48 9.80 -6.24
CA GLU A 18 -1.31 10.63 -6.56
C GLU A 18 -0.36 9.95 -7.54
N LEU A 19 -0.16 8.64 -7.41
CA LEU A 19 0.74 7.87 -8.25
C LEU A 19 0.28 7.86 -9.71
N VAL A 20 -1.02 7.65 -9.95
CA VAL A 20 -1.62 7.67 -11.30
C VAL A 20 -1.49 9.06 -11.93
N LYS A 21 -1.74 10.13 -11.15
CA LYS A 21 -1.53 11.52 -11.61
C LYS A 21 -0.07 11.79 -11.97
N LYS A 22 0.87 11.41 -11.09
CA LYS A 22 2.32 11.59 -11.33
C LYS A 22 2.82 10.83 -12.56
N ALA A 23 2.24 9.67 -12.86
CA ALA A 23 2.58 8.89 -14.05
C ALA A 23 1.96 9.43 -15.36
N GLY A 24 1.04 10.40 -15.26
CA GLY A 24 0.29 10.94 -16.39
C GLY A 24 -0.71 9.94 -16.99
N ILE A 25 -1.22 9.05 -16.15
CA ILE A 25 -2.16 7.98 -16.52
C ILE A 25 -3.61 8.42 -16.24
N ASP A 26 -3.80 9.58 -15.61
CA ASP A 26 -5.09 10.14 -15.22
C ASP A 26 -6.01 10.55 -16.38
N ASN A 27 -5.46 10.67 -17.58
CA ASN A 27 -6.19 10.96 -18.83
C ASN A 27 -6.80 9.72 -19.50
N MET A 28 -6.70 8.53 -18.90
CA MET A 28 -7.33 7.31 -19.42
C MET A 28 -8.86 7.33 -19.25
N PRO A 29 -9.60 6.54 -20.07
CA PRO A 29 -11.02 6.27 -19.86
C PRO A 29 -11.31 5.83 -18.42
N GLU A 30 -12.43 6.27 -17.86
CA GLU A 30 -12.78 6.07 -16.45
C GLU A 30 -12.76 4.59 -16.03
N ASP A 31 -13.29 3.70 -16.88
CA ASP A 31 -13.30 2.25 -16.61
C ASP A 31 -11.88 1.69 -16.49
N LEU A 32 -11.00 2.01 -17.45
CA LEU A 32 -9.59 1.57 -17.44
C LEU A 32 -8.82 2.16 -16.27
N LYS A 33 -9.12 3.42 -15.92
CA LYS A 33 -8.53 4.08 -14.77
C LYS A 33 -8.95 3.39 -13.47
N ASN A 34 -10.23 3.05 -13.32
CA ASN A 34 -10.76 2.38 -12.14
C ASN A 34 -10.14 0.99 -11.97
N GLU A 35 -10.07 0.19 -13.04
CA GLU A 35 -9.38 -1.11 -13.03
C GLU A 35 -7.91 -0.97 -12.63
N GLN A 36 -7.21 0.03 -13.18
CA GLN A 36 -5.81 0.29 -12.84
C GLN A 36 -5.64 0.72 -11.39
N LEU A 37 -6.55 1.56 -10.85
CA LEU A 37 -6.55 1.98 -9.46
C LEU A 37 -6.77 0.79 -8.53
N GLU A 38 -7.74 -0.08 -8.81
CA GLU A 38 -8.00 -1.29 -8.02
C GLU A 38 -6.79 -2.23 -8.01
N MET A 39 -6.18 -2.47 -9.18
CA MET A 39 -4.98 -3.29 -9.28
C MET A 39 -3.82 -2.69 -8.48
N LEU A 40 -3.61 -1.36 -8.56
CA LEU A 40 -2.55 -0.69 -7.80
C LEU A 40 -2.79 -0.75 -6.29
N LYS A 41 -4.03 -0.60 -5.84
CA LYS A 41 -4.38 -0.77 -4.42
C LYS A 41 -4.03 -2.16 -3.93
N ALA A 42 -4.46 -3.20 -4.65
CA ALA A 42 -4.17 -4.59 -4.28
C ALA A 42 -2.66 -4.87 -4.21
N GLN A 43 -1.87 -4.32 -5.14
CA GLN A 43 -0.41 -4.45 -5.11
C GLN A 43 0.22 -3.73 -3.91
N VAL A 44 -0.28 -2.54 -3.56
CA VAL A 44 0.18 -1.79 -2.40
C VAL A 44 -0.17 -2.53 -1.11
N GLU A 45 -1.41 -3.00 -0.97
CA GLU A 45 -1.86 -3.80 0.17
C GLU A 45 -1.01 -5.05 0.36
N GLN A 46 -0.75 -5.78 -0.73
CA GLN A 46 0.11 -6.96 -0.70
C GLN A 46 1.52 -6.63 -0.23
N ARG A 47 2.13 -5.55 -0.75
CA ARG A 47 3.49 -5.15 -0.36
C ARG A 47 3.57 -4.70 1.09
N LEU A 48 2.57 -3.95 1.56
CA LEU A 48 2.49 -3.54 2.96
C LEU A 48 2.27 -4.74 3.89
N GLY A 49 1.45 -5.72 3.49
CA GLY A 49 1.25 -6.95 4.23
C GLY A 49 2.53 -7.79 4.34
N ILE A 50 3.27 -7.94 3.23
CA ILE A 50 4.57 -8.63 3.23
C ILE A 50 5.57 -7.90 4.12
N MET A 51 5.67 -6.57 4.00
CA MET A 51 6.53 -5.76 4.86
C MET A 51 6.17 -5.96 6.33
N ALA A 52 4.89 -5.83 6.68
CA ALA A 52 4.44 -5.94 8.06
C ALA A 52 4.77 -7.32 8.66
N VAL A 53 4.47 -8.41 7.94
CA VAL A 53 4.77 -9.77 8.40
C VAL A 53 6.28 -10.01 8.50
N SER A 54 7.09 -9.47 7.58
CA SER A 54 8.55 -9.63 7.60
C SER A 54 9.24 -8.94 8.77
N GLU A 55 8.56 -7.99 9.41
CA GLU A 55 9.07 -7.22 10.55
C GLU A 55 8.66 -7.82 11.90
N LEU A 56 7.79 -8.83 11.89
CA LEU A 56 7.43 -9.56 13.09
C LEU A 56 8.54 -10.54 13.48
N ASP A 57 8.90 -10.54 14.76
CA ASP A 57 9.71 -11.60 15.35
C ASP A 57 8.85 -12.84 15.68
N GLU A 58 9.44 -13.91 16.22
CA GLU A 58 8.72 -15.14 16.55
C GLU A 58 7.51 -14.89 17.49
N ALA A 59 7.65 -13.95 18.44
CA ALA A 59 6.57 -13.59 19.36
C ALA A 59 5.46 -12.80 18.64
N GLY A 60 5.83 -11.88 17.75
CA GLY A 60 4.92 -11.12 16.91
C GLY A 60 4.14 -11.99 15.93
N VAL A 61 4.77 -13.01 15.35
CA VAL A 61 4.09 -14.00 14.48
C VAL A 61 3.05 -14.79 15.27
N ALA A 62 3.40 -15.30 16.45
CA ALA A 62 2.43 -16.01 17.29
C ALA A 62 1.27 -15.11 17.74
N ALA A 63 1.54 -13.83 18.04
CA ALA A 63 0.52 -12.84 18.34
C ALA A 63 -0.38 -12.55 17.14
N PHE A 64 0.19 -12.49 15.93
CA PHE A 64 -0.56 -12.27 14.68
C PHE A 64 -1.47 -13.46 14.35
N GLU A 65 -0.97 -14.70 14.48
CA GLU A 65 -1.78 -15.91 14.30
C GLU A 65 -2.98 -15.93 15.25
N LYS A 66 -2.74 -15.60 16.52
CA LYS A 66 -3.81 -15.49 17.52
C LYS A 66 -4.81 -14.38 17.15
N PHE A 67 -4.31 -13.21 16.79
CA PHE A 67 -5.14 -12.08 16.38
C PHE A 67 -6.06 -12.46 15.20
N MET A 68 -5.54 -13.16 14.20
CA MET A 68 -6.31 -13.64 13.03
C MET A 68 -7.29 -14.76 13.38
N ALA A 69 -6.94 -15.65 14.34
CA ALA A 69 -7.84 -16.68 14.82
C ALA A 69 -9.05 -16.10 15.58
N ASP A 70 -8.80 -15.07 16.40
CA ASP A 70 -9.82 -14.38 17.19
C ASP A 70 -10.65 -13.40 16.33
N ASN A 71 -10.08 -12.89 15.23
CA ASN A 71 -10.69 -11.94 14.32
C ASN A 71 -10.60 -12.48 12.89
N LYS A 72 -11.52 -13.36 12.49
CA LYS A 72 -11.51 -14.00 11.15
C LYS A 72 -11.49 -13.02 9.97
N THR A 73 -11.98 -11.80 10.17
CA THR A 73 -11.95 -10.72 9.18
C THR A 73 -11.75 -9.40 9.94
N PRO A 74 -10.52 -9.13 10.39
CA PRO A 74 -10.23 -7.93 11.15
C PRO A 74 -10.40 -6.72 10.22
N ASP A 75 -11.01 -5.66 10.74
CA ASP A 75 -11.12 -4.43 9.96
C ASP A 75 -9.74 -3.77 9.76
N PRO A 76 -9.58 -2.90 8.76
CA PRO A 76 -8.29 -2.25 8.46
C PRO A 76 -7.71 -1.45 9.62
N LYS A 77 -8.54 -0.93 10.53
CA LYS A 77 -8.10 -0.15 11.69
C LYS A 77 -7.54 -1.06 12.78
N ALA A 78 -8.22 -2.18 13.07
CA ALA A 78 -7.71 -3.19 14.00
C ALA A 78 -6.38 -3.78 13.51
N MET A 79 -6.25 -4.00 12.20
CA MET A 79 -5.00 -4.48 11.60
C MET A 79 -3.86 -3.46 11.76
N MET A 80 -4.11 -2.17 11.53
CA MET A 80 -3.11 -1.13 11.77
C MET A 80 -2.71 -1.03 13.23
N GLU A 81 -3.67 -1.08 14.15
CA GLU A 81 -3.39 -1.00 15.59
C GLU A 81 -2.54 -2.20 16.04
N PHE A 82 -2.81 -3.40 15.52
CA PHE A 82 -1.97 -4.57 15.75
C PHE A 82 -0.53 -4.33 15.29
N PHE A 83 -0.33 -3.93 14.03
CA PHE A 83 1.03 -3.74 13.51
C PHE A 83 1.77 -2.59 14.18
N ASN A 84 1.10 -1.47 14.47
CA ASN A 84 1.72 -0.33 15.15
C ASN A 84 2.16 -0.64 16.59
N THR A 85 1.58 -1.66 17.22
CA THR A 85 1.97 -2.10 18.57
C THR A 85 3.07 -3.16 18.57
N HIS A 86 3.26 -3.88 17.47
CA HIS A 86 4.24 -4.98 17.38
C HIS A 86 5.44 -4.65 16.49
N ILE A 87 5.34 -3.62 15.64
CA ILE A 87 6.40 -3.21 14.72
C ILE A 87 6.88 -1.82 15.12
N SER A 88 8.16 -1.70 15.48
CA SER A 88 8.78 -0.40 15.74
C SER A 88 8.87 0.41 14.45
N ASP A 89 8.60 1.71 14.55
CA ASP A 89 8.58 2.65 13.43
C ASP A 89 7.65 2.23 12.27
N PHE A 90 6.55 1.54 12.58
CA PHE A 90 5.63 0.99 11.58
C PHE A 90 5.16 2.03 10.55
N GLU A 91 4.69 3.20 11.01
CA GLU A 91 4.24 4.28 10.11
C GLU A 91 5.34 4.72 9.12
N LYS A 92 6.59 4.78 9.58
CA LYS A 92 7.73 5.14 8.73
C LYS A 92 8.04 4.03 7.73
N LYS A 93 7.96 2.77 8.14
CA LYS A 93 8.14 1.62 7.23
C LYS A 93 7.05 1.54 6.16
N VAL A 94 5.81 1.90 6.51
CA VAL A 94 4.71 2.07 5.56
C VAL A 94 5.08 3.16 4.55
N GLU A 95 5.47 4.35 5.02
CA GLU A 95 5.88 5.46 4.16
C GLU A 95 7.02 5.06 3.21
N ASP A 96 8.10 4.47 3.73
CA ASP A 96 9.26 4.03 2.94
C ASP A 96 8.87 2.98 1.89
N THR A 97 7.97 2.05 2.24
CA THR A 97 7.45 1.02 1.32
C THR A 97 6.65 1.65 0.18
N LEU A 98 5.79 2.62 0.49
CA LEU A 98 5.01 3.35 -0.50
C LEU A 98 5.90 4.21 -1.41
N ILE A 99 6.89 4.92 -0.85
CA ILE A 99 7.86 5.70 -1.63
C ILE A 99 8.60 4.80 -2.61
N LYS A 100 9.12 3.67 -2.13
CA LYS A 100 9.84 2.70 -2.97
C LYS A 100 8.96 2.17 -4.09
N PHE A 101 7.74 1.76 -3.78
CA PHE A 101 6.79 1.30 -4.80
C PHE A 101 6.48 2.39 -5.83
N GLY A 102 6.25 3.62 -5.39
CA GLY A 102 5.98 4.75 -6.28
C GLY A 102 7.15 5.05 -7.22
N GLN A 103 8.38 4.99 -6.72
CA GLN A 103 9.59 5.13 -7.54
C GLN A 103 9.72 4.00 -8.58
N GLU A 104 9.55 2.74 -8.16
CA GLU A 104 9.56 1.57 -9.04
C GLU A 104 8.51 1.70 -10.15
N PHE A 105 7.30 2.12 -9.79
CA PHE A 105 6.20 2.30 -10.73
C PHE A 105 6.49 3.40 -11.75
N ILE A 106 6.88 4.59 -11.30
CA ILE A 106 7.20 5.72 -12.18
C ILE A 106 8.35 5.37 -13.12
N GLN A 107 9.40 4.71 -12.60
CA GLN A 107 10.52 4.26 -13.41
C GLN A 107 10.09 3.21 -14.45
N GLY A 108 9.22 2.27 -14.07
CA GLY A 108 8.63 1.29 -14.98
C GLY A 108 7.86 1.97 -16.12
N VAL A 109 7.01 2.95 -15.79
CA VAL A 109 6.26 3.73 -16.78
C VAL A 109 7.19 4.53 -17.70
N ALA A 110 8.21 5.19 -17.15
CA ALA A 110 9.17 5.96 -17.93
C ALA A 110 9.97 5.08 -18.91
N ASN A 111 10.39 3.89 -18.46
CA ASN A 111 11.08 2.92 -19.30
C ASN A 111 10.18 2.47 -20.47
N LEU A 112 8.91 2.13 -20.21
CA LEU A 112 7.95 1.77 -21.26
C LEU A 112 7.76 2.88 -22.30
N LYS A 113 7.75 4.16 -21.87
CA LYS A 113 7.64 5.31 -22.78
C LYS A 113 8.90 5.47 -23.64
N ASN A 114 10.09 5.26 -23.06
CA ASN A 114 11.35 5.35 -23.79
C ASN A 114 11.55 4.19 -24.77
N THR A 115 11.09 2.98 -24.46
CA THR A 115 11.19 1.85 -25.40
C THR A 115 10.29 2.04 -26.63
N LYS A 116 9.11 2.66 -26.48
CA LYS A 116 8.18 2.95 -27.59
C LYS A 116 8.60 4.12 -28.51
N LEU A 117 9.60 4.92 -28.12
CA LEU A 117 10.12 6.03 -28.94
C LEU A 117 11.34 5.62 -29.78
N ASN A 118 11.85 4.40 -29.59
CA ASN A 118 13.04 3.88 -30.28
C ASN A 118 12.72 2.75 -31.28
N GLU A 119 11.44 2.52 -31.60
CA GLU A 119 10.96 1.63 -32.68
C GLU A 119 10.34 2.46 -33.81
#